data_AF-X1RKP4-F1
#
_entry.id   AF-X1RKP4-F1
#
_cell.length_a   1.000
_cell.length_b   1.000
_cell.length_c   1.000
_cell.angle_alpha   90.00
_cell.angle_beta   90.00
_cell.angle_gamma   90.00
#
_symmetry.space_group_name_H-M   'P 1'
#
loop_
_entity.id
_entity.type
_entity.pdbx_description
1 polymer ?
#
loop_
_entity_poly.entity_id
_entity_poly.type
_entity_poly.pdbx_seq_one_letter_code
_entity_poly.pdbx_strand_id
1 'polypeptide(L)'
;DKRVSIADFLTHKDAATGVHGVGASTVCSETEADEKITAHIGDTEEFTSDPAADAAHLGKVIRVRAAAGNKTYVKICVQNDADGYEWIQIGICT
;
A
#
# COMPACT_ATOMS: atom_id res chain seq x y z
N ASP A 1 -10.06 -29.92 -38.38
CA ASP A 1 -10.82 -29.63 -37.16
C ASP A 1 -9.83 -29.61 -36.00
N LYS A 2 -9.52 -28.42 -35.45
CA LYS A 2 -8.53 -28.29 -34.37
C LYS A 2 -9.24 -28.56 -33.04
N ARG A 3 -9.60 -29.83 -32.80
CA ARG A 3 -10.16 -30.25 -31.51
C ARG A 3 -9.00 -30.41 -30.52
N VAL A 4 -9.12 -29.73 -29.39
CA VAL A 4 -8.21 -29.92 -28.24
C VAL A 4 -8.33 -31.38 -27.79
N SER A 5 -7.20 -32.06 -27.62
CA SER A 5 -7.20 -33.47 -27.21
C SER A 5 -7.39 -33.61 -25.70
N ILE A 6 -7.87 -34.78 -25.25
CA ILE A 6 -7.97 -35.09 -23.81
C ILE A 6 -6.60 -35.02 -23.13
N ALA A 7 -5.51 -35.30 -23.86
CA ALA A 7 -4.14 -35.20 -23.37
C ALA A 7 -3.73 -33.74 -23.10
N ASP A 8 -4.18 -32.81 -23.95
CA ASP A 8 -3.96 -31.37 -23.75
C ASP A 8 -4.73 -30.85 -22.53
N PHE A 9 -5.94 -31.38 -22.27
CA PHE A 9 -6.72 -30.99 -21.09
C PHE A 9 -6.09 -31.51 -19.79
N LEU A 10 -5.58 -32.74 -19.78
CA LEU A 10 -4.95 -33.35 -18.61
C LEU A 10 -3.63 -32.65 -18.23
N THR A 11 -2.86 -32.21 -19.23
CA THR A 11 -1.63 -31.41 -18.99
C THR A 11 -1.93 -30.03 -18.38
N HIS A 12 -3.12 -29.47 -18.56
CA HIS A 12 -3.53 -28.22 -17.90
C HIS A 12 -3.99 -28.41 -16.45
N LYS A 13 -4.53 -29.58 -16.09
CA LYS A 13 -5.11 -29.89 -14.77
C LYS A 13 -4.06 -30.07 -13.66
N ASP A 14 -2.84 -30.48 -14.02
CA ASP A 14 -1.78 -30.83 -13.08
C ASP A 14 -0.79 -29.68 -12.79
N ALA A 15 -1.11 -28.46 -13.25
CA ALA A 15 -0.36 -27.26 -12.91
C ALA A 15 -0.62 -26.86 -11.44
N ALA A 16 0.40 -26.98 -10.60
CA ALA A 16 0.33 -26.87 -9.14
C ALA A 16 -0.14 -25.51 -8.58
N THR A 17 -0.42 -24.51 -9.42
CA THR A 17 -0.90 -23.19 -9.01
C THR A 17 -2.44 -23.10 -8.97
N GLY A 18 -3.18 -24.11 -9.45
CA GLY A 18 -4.65 -24.07 -9.51
C GLY A 18 -5.23 -23.08 -10.54
N VAL A 19 -4.37 -22.30 -11.21
CA VAL A 19 -4.73 -21.36 -12.27
C VAL A 19 -4.08 -21.84 -13.57
N HIS A 20 -4.89 -22.30 -14.52
CA HIS A 20 -4.36 -22.70 -15.83
C HIS A 20 -3.76 -21.49 -16.57
N GLY A 21 -2.65 -21.68 -17.29
CA GLY A 21 -2.10 -20.66 -18.20
C GLY A 21 -1.11 -19.64 -17.61
N VAL A 22 -0.77 -19.72 -16.31
CA VAL A 22 0.23 -18.80 -15.68
C VAL A 22 1.68 -19.30 -15.75
N GLY A 23 1.90 -20.52 -16.25
CA GLY A 23 3.24 -21.11 -16.42
C GLY A 23 3.98 -21.27 -15.09
N ALA A 24 5.30 -20.99 -15.08
CA ALA A 24 6.15 -21.02 -13.90
C ALA A 24 6.03 -19.75 -13.01
N SER A 25 5.12 -18.84 -13.33
CA SER A 25 4.97 -17.57 -12.61
C SER A 25 4.22 -17.78 -11.29
N THR A 26 4.58 -17.00 -10.28
CA THR A 26 3.82 -16.92 -9.03
C THR A 26 2.63 -15.97 -9.19
N VAL A 27 1.45 -16.40 -8.76
CA VAL A 27 0.26 -15.55 -8.65
C VAL A 27 0.11 -15.19 -7.18
N CYS A 28 -0.13 -13.91 -6.89
CA CYS A 28 -0.38 -13.47 -5.51
C CYS A 28 -1.69 -14.07 -4.98
N SER A 29 -1.73 -14.40 -3.70
CA SER A 29 -3.01 -14.71 -3.05
C SER A 29 -3.87 -13.45 -2.92
N GLU A 30 -5.19 -13.61 -2.72
CA GLU A 30 -6.08 -12.47 -2.43
C GLU A 30 -5.60 -11.72 -1.19
N THR A 31 -5.23 -12.43 -0.12
CA THR A 31 -4.70 -11.84 1.11
C THR A 31 -3.40 -11.05 0.86
N GLU A 32 -2.46 -11.60 0.09
CA GLU A 32 -1.22 -10.91 -0.25
C GLU A 32 -1.48 -9.65 -1.10
N ALA A 33 -2.46 -9.71 -2.00
CA ALA A 33 -2.89 -8.55 -2.77
C ALA A 33 -3.50 -7.46 -1.86
N ASP A 34 -4.37 -7.84 -0.93
CA ASP A 34 -5.00 -6.94 0.02
C ASP A 34 -3.98 -6.27 0.97
N GLU A 35 -2.98 -7.02 1.43
CA GLU A 35 -1.86 -6.48 2.23
C GLU A 35 -1.05 -5.44 1.45
N LYS A 36 -0.70 -5.74 0.18
CA LYS A 36 0.01 -4.80 -0.70
C LYS A 36 -0.81 -3.53 -0.98
N ILE A 37 -2.12 -3.68 -1.19
CA ILE A 37 -3.03 -2.57 -1.43
C ILE A 37 -3.17 -1.71 -0.16
N THR A 38 -3.32 -2.33 1.00
CA THR A 38 -3.44 -1.64 2.29
C THR A 38 -2.18 -0.82 2.58
N ALA A 39 -1.00 -1.36 2.30
CA ALA A 39 0.26 -0.63 2.42
C ALA A 39 0.33 0.61 1.51
N HIS A 40 -0.39 0.64 0.39
CA HIS A 40 -0.40 1.77 -0.54
C HIS A 40 -1.51 2.81 -0.26
N ILE A 41 -2.66 2.38 0.29
CA ILE A 41 -3.83 3.25 0.49
C ILE A 41 -3.73 4.09 1.79
N GLY A 42 -2.80 3.78 2.70
CA GLY A 42 -2.71 4.40 4.03
C GLY A 42 -2.36 5.90 4.11
N ASP A 43 -2.03 6.58 3.02
CA ASP A 43 -1.28 7.83 3.08
C ASP A 43 -2.11 9.11 2.86
N THR A 44 -3.34 9.17 3.37
CA THR A 44 -4.10 10.45 3.41
C THR A 44 -5.07 10.55 4.60
N GLU A 45 -4.65 10.02 5.75
CA GLU A 45 -5.44 10.10 6.98
C GLU A 45 -5.48 11.54 7.52
N GLU A 46 -6.65 11.96 8.02
CA GLU A 46 -6.81 13.20 8.77
C GLU A 46 -6.57 12.91 10.25
N PHE A 47 -5.51 13.49 10.80
CA PHE A 47 -5.17 13.40 12.21
C PHE A 47 -5.78 14.58 12.97
N THR A 48 -6.46 14.29 14.09
CA THR A 48 -7.07 15.29 14.98
C THR A 48 -6.12 15.79 16.07
N SER A 49 -4.91 15.26 16.11
CA SER A 49 -3.80 15.71 16.96
C SER A 49 -2.50 15.57 16.16
N ASP A 50 -1.44 16.22 16.63
CA ASP A 50 -0.13 16.11 15.97
C ASP A 50 0.58 14.82 16.40
N PRO A 51 0.72 13.79 15.54
CA PRO A 51 1.42 12.57 15.91
C PRO A 51 2.94 12.82 16.01
N ALA A 52 3.64 12.01 16.80
CA ALA A 52 5.10 12.00 16.77
C ALA A 52 5.61 11.55 15.39
N ALA A 53 6.70 12.13 14.92
CA ALA A 53 7.41 11.60 13.75
C ALA A 53 8.14 10.33 14.18
N ASP A 54 7.87 9.21 13.52
CA ASP A 54 8.50 7.92 13.79
C ASP A 54 8.61 7.05 12.52
N ALA A 55 9.21 5.87 12.67
CA ALA A 55 9.38 4.90 11.59
C ALA A 55 8.06 4.41 10.97
N ALA A 56 6.98 4.34 11.75
CA ALA A 56 5.67 3.93 11.26
C ALA A 56 5.02 5.00 10.37
N HIS A 57 5.52 6.24 10.43
CA HIS A 57 5.07 7.36 9.63
C HIS A 57 6.02 7.74 8.49
N LEU A 58 7.22 7.15 8.39
CA LEU A 58 8.21 7.50 7.35
C LEU A 58 7.60 7.44 5.94
N GLY A 59 7.75 8.52 5.18
CA GLY A 59 7.25 8.64 3.80
C GLY A 59 5.77 8.95 3.68
N LYS A 60 5.01 8.90 4.78
CA LYS A 60 3.57 9.19 4.77
C LYS A 60 3.30 10.68 4.63
N VAL A 61 2.23 10.99 3.91
CA VAL A 61 1.65 12.33 3.81
C VAL A 61 0.38 12.37 4.66
N ILE A 62 0.32 13.25 5.65
CA ILE A 62 -0.85 13.38 6.53
C ILE A 62 -1.42 14.78 6.48
N ARG A 63 -2.71 14.89 6.82
CA ARG A 63 -3.38 16.17 7.08
C ARG A 63 -3.64 16.25 8.57
N VAL A 64 -3.16 17.30 9.21
CA VAL A 64 -3.40 17.52 10.65
C VAL A 64 -4.38 18.66 10.84
N ARG A 65 -5.45 18.40 11.58
CA ARG A 65 -6.44 19.37 12.04
C ARG A 65 -6.74 19.16 13.51
N ALA A 66 -6.05 19.91 14.37
CA ALA A 66 -6.16 19.74 15.83
C ALA A 66 -7.56 20.00 16.42
N ALA A 67 -8.41 20.80 15.74
CA ALA A 67 -9.81 21.05 16.12
C ALA A 67 -10.60 21.73 14.99
N ALA A 68 -11.92 21.83 15.13
CA ALA A 68 -12.76 22.63 14.24
C ALA A 68 -12.29 24.11 14.23
N GLY A 69 -12.07 24.67 13.04
CA GLY A 69 -11.62 26.07 12.87
C GLY A 69 -10.11 26.28 12.98
N ASN A 70 -9.32 25.26 13.32
CA ASN A 70 -7.85 25.36 13.33
C ASN A 70 -7.28 25.29 11.90
N LYS A 71 -6.08 25.88 11.73
CA LYS A 71 -5.32 25.77 10.48
C LYS A 71 -5.09 24.29 10.15
N THR A 72 -5.28 23.93 8.88
CA THR A 72 -4.91 22.60 8.39
C THR A 72 -3.45 22.64 7.96
N TYR A 73 -2.70 21.62 8.35
CA TYR A 73 -1.32 21.42 7.91
C TYR A 73 -1.25 20.15 7.08
N VAL A 74 -0.48 20.20 5.99
CA VAL A 74 -0.01 18.99 5.31
C VAL A 74 1.38 18.70 5.85
N LYS A 75 1.62 17.46 6.26
CA LYS A 75 2.92 17.03 6.78
C LYS A 75 3.44 15.81 6.04
N ILE A 76 4.75 15.72 5.91
CA ILE A 76 5.47 14.58 5.34
C ILE A 76 6.53 14.15 6.34
N CYS A 77 6.52 12.87 6.74
CA CYS A 77 7.55 12.36 7.65
C CYS A 77 8.79 12.00 6.85
N VAL A 78 9.94 12.49 7.29
CA VAL A 78 11.24 12.19 6.71
C VAL A 78 12.16 11.64 7.77
N GLN A 79 13.10 10.79 7.37
CA GLN A 79 14.19 10.34 8.21
C GLN A 79 15.33 11.36 8.09
N ASN A 80 15.60 12.10 9.17
CA ASN A 80 16.61 13.17 9.19
C ASN A 80 18.00 12.62 9.59
N ASP A 81 18.04 11.51 10.33
CA ASP A 81 19.27 10.78 10.65
C ASP A 81 18.99 9.26 10.82
N ALA A 82 20.00 8.47 11.20
CA ALA A 82 19.88 7.00 11.28
C ALA A 82 18.71 6.51 12.16
N ASP A 83 18.35 7.26 13.20
CA ASP A 83 17.29 6.91 14.14
C ASP A 83 16.26 8.05 14.35
N GLY A 84 16.50 9.22 13.75
CA GLY A 84 15.69 10.43 13.88
C GLY A 84 14.71 10.65 12.73
N TYR A 85 13.46 10.92 13.10
CA TYR A 85 12.37 11.24 12.17
C TYR A 85 11.86 12.65 12.45
N GLU A 86 11.48 13.35 11.40
CA GLU A 86 10.99 14.73 11.48
C GLU A 86 9.81 14.96 10.52
N TRP A 87 8.90 15.85 10.93
CA TRP A 87 7.83 16.32 10.07
C TRP A 87 8.27 17.55 9.27
N ILE A 88 8.27 17.45 7.95
CA ILE A 88 8.20 18.64 7.11
C ILE A 88 6.75 19.13 7.13
N GLN A 89 6.54 20.38 7.55
CA GLN A 89 5.21 20.97 7.69
C GLN A 89 4.96 22.08 6.68
N ILE A 90 3.81 21.99 5.98
CA ILE A 90 3.30 23.03 5.09
C ILE A 90 2.00 23.57 5.67
N GLY A 91 1.98 24.86 6.03
CA GLY A 91 0.77 25.55 6.46
C GLY A 91 -0.14 25.87 5.28
N ILE A 92 -1.42 25.50 5.37
CA ILE A 92 -2.42 25.91 4.38
C ILE A 92 -3.04 27.23 4.84
N CYS A 93 -2.86 28.28 4.04
CA CYS A 93 -3.60 29.53 4.17
C CYS A 93 -4.82 29.45 3.25
N THR A 94 -6.00 29.69 3.81
CA THR A 94 -7.28 29.81 3.07
C THR A 94 -7.63 31.27 2.86
#